data_AF-A0A658BRB9-F1
#
_entry.id   AF-A0A658BRB9-F1
#
_cell.length_a   1.000
_cell.length_b   1.000
_cell.length_c   1.000
_cell.angle_alpha   90.00
_cell.angle_beta   90.00
_cell.angle_gamma   90.00
#
_symmetry.space_group_name_H-M   'P 1'
#
loop_
_entity.id
_entity.type
_entity.pdbx_description
1 polymer ?
#
loop_
_entity_poly.entity_id
_entity_poly.type
_entity_poly.pdbx_seq_one_letter_code
_entity_poly.pdbx_strand_id
1 'polypeptide(L)' 'MNWNGWTEFFHMGGYALYVWGSYGVTAALIIGELVLLRMRRQKALQLAKRSVKYGKVESDESTA' A
#
# COMPACT_ATOMS: atom_id res chain seq x y z
N MET A 1 -25.56 -9.96 32.53
CA MET A 1 -24.36 -10.50 33.23
C MET A 1 -23.14 -9.89 32.58
N ASN A 2 -22.18 -9.49 33.41
CA ASN A 2 -21.22 -8.40 33.18
C ASN A 2 -20.25 -8.65 32.02
N TRP A 3 -20.43 -7.92 30.92
CA TRP A 3 -19.38 -7.81 29.90
C TRP A 3 -18.32 -6.84 30.44
N ASN A 4 -17.26 -7.39 31.04
CA ASN A 4 -16.25 -6.62 31.81
C ASN A 4 -15.22 -5.88 30.93
N GLY A 5 -15.59 -5.58 29.68
CA GLY A 5 -14.84 -4.74 28.77
C GLY A 5 -13.65 -5.39 28.08
N TRP A 6 -13.03 -4.61 27.19
CA TRP A 6 -11.85 -4.94 26.39
C TRP A 6 -10.65 -5.44 27.23
N THR A 7 -10.62 -5.10 28.51
CA THR A 7 -9.61 -5.54 29.49
C THR A 7 -9.56 -7.06 29.64
N GLU A 8 -10.71 -7.73 29.69
CA GLU A 8 -10.79 -9.20 29.84
C GLU A 8 -10.28 -9.93 28.59
N PHE A 9 -10.43 -9.33 27.40
CA PHE A 9 -9.92 -9.85 26.14
C PHE A 9 -8.38 -9.80 26.09
N PHE A 10 -7.77 -8.71 26.55
CA PHE A 10 -6.30 -8.62 26.65
C PHE A 10 -5.75 -9.48 27.80
N HIS A 11 -6.51 -9.65 28.88
CA HIS A 11 -6.13 -10.47 30.04
C HIS A 11 -6.45 -11.98 29.91
N MET A 12 -6.95 -12.43 28.76
CA MET A 12 -7.21 -13.85 28.45
C MET A 12 -5.90 -14.62 28.20
N GLY A 13 -5.02 -14.69 29.21
CA GLY A 13 -3.93 -15.67 29.30
C GLY A 13 -2.94 -15.74 28.13
N GLY A 14 -2.72 -14.65 27.39
CA GLY A 14 -1.72 -14.58 26.31
C GLY A 14 -2.23 -14.87 24.88
N TYR A 15 -3.48 -15.29 24.69
CA TYR A 15 -4.03 -15.56 23.35
C TYR A 15 -4.31 -14.30 22.52
N ALA A 16 -4.61 -13.18 23.19
CA ALA A 16 -4.86 -11.91 22.51
C ALA A 16 -3.64 -11.43 21.70
N LEU A 17 -2.42 -11.67 22.21
CA LEU A 17 -1.18 -11.31 21.51
C LEU A 17 -1.01 -12.09 20.20
N TYR A 18 -1.44 -13.35 20.14
CA TYR A 18 -1.41 -14.14 18.90
C TYR A 18 -2.41 -13.61 17.88
N VAL A 19 -3.65 -13.35 18.30
CA VAL A 19 -4.69 -12.83 17.40
C VAL A 19 -4.29 -11.47 16.87
N TRP A 20 -3.99 -10.51 17.75
CA TRP A 20 -3.57 -9.17 17.35
C TRP A 20 -2.24 -9.18 16.61
N GLY A 21 -1.33 -10.11 16.93
CA GLY A 21 -0.09 -10.33 16.18
C GLY A 21 -0.36 -10.75 14.73
N SER A 22 -1.22 -11.75 14.50
CA SER A 22 -1.59 -12.17 13.14
C SER A 22 -2.31 -11.08 12.36
N TYR A 23 -3.22 -10.33 12.99
CA TYR A 23 -3.87 -9.17 12.39
C TYR A 23 -2.85 -8.05 12.08
N GLY A 24 -1.90 -7.81 12.99
CA GLY A 24 -0.81 -6.84 12.81
C GLY A 24 0.12 -7.21 11.65
N VAL A 25 0.52 -8.48 11.54
CA VAL A 25 1.32 -9.00 10.42
C VAL A 25 0.56 -8.86 9.10
N THR A 26 -0.72 -9.22 9.08
CA THR A 26 -1.57 -9.08 7.88
C THR A 26 -1.70 -7.62 7.46
N ALA A 27 -1.97 -6.72 8.42
CA ALA A 27 -2.04 -5.29 8.16
C ALA A 27 -0.69 -4.74 7.66
N ALA A 28 0.42 -5.17 8.24
CA ALA A 28 1.77 -4.78 7.81
C ALA A 28 2.06 -5.23 6.37
N LEU A 29 1.67 -6.44 5.99
CA LEU A 29 1.81 -6.93 4.61
C LEU A 29 0.96 -6.11 3.64
N ILE A 30 -0.29 -5.81 3.99
CA ILE A 30 -1.18 -4.97 3.16
C ILE A 30 -0.59 -3.57 2.97
N ILE A 31 -0.13 -2.94 4.05
CA ILE A 31 0.51 -1.63 4.00
C ILE A 31 1.79 -1.68 3.15
N GLY A 32 2.61 -2.72 3.33
CA GLY A 32 3.80 -2.95 2.54
C GLY A 32 3.48 -3.02 1.05
N GLU A 33 2.51 -3.84 0.66
CA GLU A 33 2.07 -3.97 -0.73
C GLU A 33 1.52 -2.66 -1.29
N LEU A 34 0.73 -1.91 -0.50
CA LEU A 34 0.25 -0.57 -0.86
C LEU A 34 1.39 0.41 -1.13
N VAL A 35 2.43 0.40 -0.29
CA VAL A 35 3.62 1.26 -0.46
C VAL A 35 4.38 0.87 -1.72
N LEU A 36 4.64 -0.43 -1.92
CA LEU A 36 5.30 -0.98 -3.11
C LEU A 36 4.52 -0.65 -4.38
N LEU A 37 3.20 -0.82 -4.37
CA LEU A 37 2.31 -0.49 -5.48
C LEU A 37 2.32 1.00 -5.77
N ARG A 38 2.31 1.85 -4.74
CA ARG A 38 2.38 3.30 -4.89
C ARG A 38 3.72 3.73 -5.50
N MET A 39 4.84 3.13 -5.08
CA MET A 39 6.15 3.35 -5.68
C MET A 39 6.21 2.91 -7.15
N ARG A 40 5.65 1.74 -7.47
CA ARG A 40 5.55 1.25 -8.85
C ARG A 40 4.70 2.16 -9.73
N ARG A 41 3.56 2.62 -9.22
CA ARG A 41 2.68 3.56 -9.93
C ARG A 41 3.38 4.87 -10.24
N GLN A 42 4.19 5.40 -9.32
CA GLN A 42 5.00 6.60 -9.57
C GLN A 42 6.00 6.39 -10.72
N LYS A 43 6.70 5.24 -10.74
CA LYS A 43 7.63 4.90 -11.83
C LYS A 43 6.93 4.73 -13.18
N ALA A 44 5.79 4.04 -13.22
CA ALA A 44 5.01 3.86 -14.44
C ALA A 44 4.50 5.20 -15.02
N LEU A 45 4.05 6.12 -14.16
CA LEU A 45 3.63 7.46 -14.59
C LEU A 45 4.79 8.30 -15.12
N GLN A 46 5.99 8.18 -14.54
CA GLN A 46 7.17 8.87 -15.06
C GLN A 46 7.56 8.36 -16.45
N LEU A 47 7.46 7.05 -16.68
CA LEU A 47 7.71 6.44 -18.00
C LEU A 47 6.67 6.87 -19.03
N ALA A 48 5.38 6.85 -18.67
CA ALA A 48 4.30 7.30 -19.56
C ALA A 48 4.42 8.80 -19.92
N LYS A 49 4.87 9.65 -18.98
CA LYS A 49 5.14 11.07 -19.28
C LYS A 49 6.31 11.25 -20.26
N ARG A 50 7.32 10.37 -20.22
CA ARG A 50 8.45 10.42 -21.15
C ARG A 50 8.01 10.07 -22.57
N SER A 51 7.23 9.01 -22.77
CA SER A 51 6.80 8.62 -24.13
C SER A 51 5.93 9.69 -24.80
N VAL A 52 5.02 10.35 -24.06
CA VAL A 52 4.22 11.47 -24.58
C VAL A 52 5.09 12.65 -24.99
N LYS A 53 6.19 12.92 -24.27
CA LYS A 53 7.09 14.02 -24.60
C LYS A 53 7.86 13.75 -25.90
N TYR A 54 8.33 12.53 -26.13
CA TYR A 54 9.05 12.20 -27.37
C TYR A 54 8.13 12.15 -28.59
N GLY A 55 6.90 11.62 -28.46
CA GLY A 55 5.95 11.61 -29.56
C GLY A 55 5.52 13.00 -30.05
N LYS A 56 5.66 14.04 -29.21
CA LYS A 56 5.35 15.42 -29.58
C LYS A 56 6.50 16.13 -30.28
N VAL A 57 7.75 15.71 -30.02
CA VAL A 57 8.94 16.29 -30.68
C VAL A 57 9.04 15.82 -32.13
N GLU A 58 8.67 14.57 -32.40
CA GLU A 58 8.70 14.02 -33.77
C GLU A 58 7.60 14.60 -34.68
N SER A 59 6.45 14.98 -34.12
CA SER A 59 5.39 15.64 -34.89
C SER A 59 5.70 17.10 -35.24
N ASP A 60 6.47 17.80 -34.40
CA ASP A 60 6.89 19.19 -34.68
C ASP A 60 8.05 19.23 -35.69
N GLU A 61 8.92 18.21 -35.73
CA GLU A 61 10.02 18.14 -36.71
C GLU A 61 9.55 17.76 -38.12
N SER A 62 8.51 16.92 -38.26
CA SER A 62 7.95 16.54 -39.57
C SER A 62 7.05 17.63 -40.20
N THR A 63 6.69 18.68 -39.46
CA THR A 63 5.79 19.75 -39.92
C THR A 63 6.52 21.08 -40.17
N ALA A 64 7.83 21.16 -39.88
CA ALA A 64 8.70 22.31 -40.13
C ALA A 64 9.55 22.13 -41.39
#